data_AF-A0A942CJ61-F1
#
_entry.id   AF-A0A942CJ61-F1
#
_cell.length_a   1.000
_cell.length_b   1.000
_cell.length_c   1.000
_cell.angle_alpha   90.00
_cell.angle_beta   90.00
_cell.angle_gamma   90.00
#
_symmetry.space_group_name_H-M   'P 1'
#
loop_
_entity.id
_entity.type
_entity.pdbx_description
1 polymer ?
#
loop_
_entity_poly.entity_id
_entity_poly.type
_entity_poly.pdbx_seq_one_letter_code
_entity_poly.pdbx_strand_id
1 'polypeptide(L)'
;MTLSAAAEQLLREGDPQAALKRLQDDVRANPGNMKLRVFLAQLLCVLGQWERALNQMKLAAEMDATAIPMAQMYGEAVRCEAVRREVFEGRKSPMILGEPDQWLALLIESRLRAGRGEAAQAEELRGRAFEEAPVSFGQIDGQPFEWIADADSRLGPVLEAMINGRYYWVPFARLSTIAIDAPEDLRDLVWMPAHLEFANGGDTLALIPTRYPGSESSGDGLVALARKTEWTEFAEGAFSGLGQRMLATDAGDHPILEVRSITIGESAAAADAAGAADA
;
A
#
# COMPACT_ATOMS: atom_id res chain seq x y z
N MET A 1 21.04 -22.17 -15.66
CA MET A 1 19.96 -21.87 -14.68
C MET A 1 20.40 -20.65 -13.88
N THR A 2 19.51 -19.68 -13.67
CA THR A 2 19.83 -18.54 -12.78
C THR A 2 20.12 -19.07 -11.37
N LEU A 3 21.06 -18.46 -10.66
CA LEU A 3 21.47 -18.90 -9.31
C LEU A 3 20.28 -18.92 -8.31
N SER A 4 19.24 -18.13 -8.60
CA SER A 4 18.01 -17.96 -7.82
C SER A 4 16.81 -18.79 -8.31
N ALA A 5 16.94 -19.59 -9.38
CA ALA A 5 15.80 -20.20 -10.07
C ALA A 5 14.87 -21.03 -9.15
N ALA A 6 15.44 -21.70 -8.16
CA ALA A 6 14.67 -22.52 -7.22
C ALA A 6 13.92 -21.67 -6.19
N ALA A 7 14.52 -20.59 -5.69
CA ALA A 7 13.82 -19.65 -4.81
C ALA A 7 12.68 -18.95 -5.56
N GLU A 8 12.89 -18.57 -6.82
CA GLU A 8 11.85 -18.02 -7.69
C GLU A 8 10.70 -19.00 -7.94
N GLN A 9 11.01 -20.30 -8.13
CA GLN A 9 9.97 -21.33 -8.29
C GLN A 9 9.11 -21.46 -7.03
N LEU A 10 9.72 -21.46 -5.84
CA LEU A 10 8.98 -21.52 -4.57
C LEU A 10 8.07 -20.29 -4.39
N LEU A 11 8.50 -19.10 -4.84
CA LEU A 11 7.62 -17.93 -4.87
C LEU A 11 6.46 -18.08 -5.85
N ARG A 12 6.68 -18.69 -7.02
CA ARG A 12 5.59 -18.98 -7.97
C ARG A 12 4.58 -19.96 -7.37
N GLU A 13 5.04 -20.92 -6.59
CA GLU A 13 4.21 -21.88 -5.85
C GLU A 13 3.51 -21.28 -4.62
N GLY A 14 3.82 -20.03 -4.25
CA GLY A 14 3.18 -19.34 -3.13
C GLY A 14 3.80 -19.63 -1.77
N ASP A 15 5.05 -20.12 -1.72
CA ASP A 15 5.78 -20.42 -0.48
C ASP A 15 6.97 -19.47 -0.27
N PRO A 16 6.74 -18.24 0.21
CA PRO A 16 7.81 -17.28 0.46
C PRO A 16 8.75 -17.70 1.60
N GLN A 17 8.30 -18.55 2.53
CA GLN A 17 9.13 -19.02 3.64
C GLN A 17 10.16 -20.05 3.17
N ALA A 18 9.77 -21.01 2.35
CA ALA A 18 10.69 -21.93 1.71
C ALA A 18 11.63 -21.19 0.75
N ALA A 19 11.10 -20.24 -0.03
CA ALA A 19 11.91 -19.39 -0.90
C ALA A 19 13.00 -18.65 -0.11
N LEU A 20 12.68 -18.12 1.08
CA LEU A 20 13.65 -17.41 1.93
C LEU A 20 14.78 -18.34 2.35
N LYS A 21 14.47 -19.54 2.85
CA LYS A 21 15.48 -20.52 3.28
C LYS A 21 16.43 -20.83 2.13
N ARG A 22 15.88 -21.13 0.95
CA ARG A 22 16.67 -21.45 -0.24
C ARG A 22 17.54 -20.28 -0.68
N LEU A 23 16.97 -19.07 -0.76
CA LEU A 23 17.71 -17.89 -1.18
C LEU A 23 18.85 -17.54 -0.21
N GLN A 24 18.68 -17.80 1.08
CA GLN A 24 19.76 -17.66 2.05
C GLN A 24 20.92 -18.64 1.81
N ASP A 25 20.64 -19.87 1.38
CA ASP A 25 21.68 -20.82 0.97
C ASP A 25 22.41 -20.32 -0.30
N ASP A 26 21.66 -19.81 -1.28
CA ASP A 26 22.22 -19.28 -2.53
C ASP A 26 23.14 -18.06 -2.28
N VAL A 27 22.75 -17.15 -1.37
CA VAL A 27 23.57 -16.01 -0.92
C VAL A 27 24.80 -16.47 -0.13
N ARG A 28 24.67 -17.49 0.74
CA ARG A 28 25.82 -18.05 1.48
C ARG A 28 26.84 -18.66 0.55
N ALA A 29 26.40 -19.33 -0.51
CA ALA A 29 27.26 -19.89 -1.55
C ALA A 29 27.91 -18.80 -2.43
N ASN A 30 27.27 -17.64 -2.58
CA ASN A 30 27.70 -16.56 -3.48
C ASN A 30 27.62 -15.17 -2.81
N PRO A 31 28.38 -14.90 -1.73
CA PRO A 31 28.22 -13.69 -0.93
C PRO A 31 28.59 -12.39 -1.68
N GLY A 32 29.36 -12.49 -2.76
CA GLY A 32 29.71 -11.37 -3.64
C GLY A 32 28.64 -11.03 -4.69
N ASN A 33 27.53 -11.77 -4.76
CA ASN A 33 26.49 -11.52 -5.75
C ASN A 33 25.45 -10.51 -5.21
N MET A 34 25.54 -9.27 -5.69
CA MET A 34 24.63 -8.19 -5.31
C MET A 34 23.17 -8.49 -5.67
N LYS A 35 22.90 -9.09 -6.85
CA LYS A 35 21.52 -9.39 -7.28
C LYS A 35 20.80 -10.35 -6.33
N LEU A 36 21.52 -11.35 -5.79
CA LEU A 36 20.96 -12.25 -4.76
C LEU A 36 20.64 -11.51 -3.45
N ARG A 37 21.43 -10.49 -3.08
CA ARG A 37 21.17 -9.66 -1.90
C ARG A 37 19.98 -8.75 -2.08
N VAL A 38 19.82 -8.15 -3.27
CA VAL A 38 18.62 -7.38 -3.63
C VAL A 38 17.39 -8.29 -3.56
N PHE A 39 17.44 -9.48 -4.18
CA PHE A 39 16.34 -10.44 -4.09
C PHE A 39 16.04 -10.82 -2.63
N LEU A 40 17.07 -11.08 -1.82
CA LEU A 40 16.91 -11.40 -0.41
C LEU A 40 16.27 -10.25 0.37
N ALA A 41 16.69 -9.01 0.11
CA ALA A 41 16.11 -7.82 0.74
C ALA A 41 14.60 -7.70 0.43
N GLN A 42 14.21 -7.85 -0.84
CA GLN A 42 12.81 -7.78 -1.26
C GLN A 42 11.96 -8.90 -0.62
N LEU A 43 12.47 -10.13 -0.59
CA LEU A 43 11.77 -11.25 0.04
C LEU A 43 11.65 -11.08 1.57
N LEU A 44 12.64 -10.48 2.21
CA LEU A 44 12.55 -10.10 3.63
C LEU A 44 11.47 -9.03 3.86
N CYS A 45 11.28 -8.08 2.92
CA CYS A 45 10.16 -7.14 2.98
C CYS A 45 8.79 -7.83 2.85
N VAL A 46 8.65 -8.78 1.93
CA VAL A 46 7.41 -9.59 1.78
C VAL A 46 7.04 -10.24 3.12
N LEU A 47 8.04 -10.82 3.80
CA LEU A 47 7.90 -11.55 5.06
C LEU A 47 7.99 -10.68 6.32
N GLY A 48 8.00 -9.35 6.19
CA GLY A 48 7.97 -8.46 7.35
C GLY A 48 9.25 -8.41 8.19
N GLN A 49 10.35 -8.95 7.68
CA GLN A 49 11.63 -9.01 8.37
C GLN A 49 12.41 -7.71 8.15
N TRP A 50 11.82 -6.61 8.58
CA TRP A 50 12.20 -5.22 8.26
C TRP A 50 13.67 -4.89 8.52
N GLU A 51 14.17 -5.19 9.72
CA GLU A 51 15.56 -4.90 10.09
C GLU A 51 16.55 -5.70 9.22
N ARG A 52 16.23 -6.97 8.95
CA ARG A 52 17.04 -7.82 8.08
C ARG A 52 17.02 -7.31 6.64
N ALA A 53 15.87 -6.84 6.16
CA ALA A 53 15.73 -6.26 4.83
C ALA A 53 16.59 -5.01 4.68
N LEU A 54 16.51 -4.07 5.64
CA LEU A 54 17.34 -2.86 5.67
C LEU A 54 18.84 -3.19 5.63
N ASN A 55 19.27 -4.18 6.40
CA ASN A 55 20.66 -4.63 6.39
C ASN A 55 21.08 -5.18 5.02
N GLN A 56 20.23 -5.96 4.34
CA GLN A 56 20.55 -6.45 3.00
C GLN A 56 20.56 -5.34 1.94
N MET A 57 19.65 -4.35 2.02
CA MET A 57 19.65 -3.19 1.13
C MET A 57 20.93 -2.36 1.29
N LYS A 58 21.35 -2.11 2.53
CA LYS A 58 22.59 -1.41 2.84
C LYS A 58 23.81 -2.14 2.26
N LEU A 59 23.91 -3.45 2.49
CA LEU A 59 25.01 -4.26 1.93
C LEU A 59 25.00 -4.26 0.40
N ALA A 60 23.83 -4.34 -0.24
CA ALA A 60 23.72 -4.25 -1.69
C ALA A 60 24.24 -2.91 -2.23
N ALA A 61 23.88 -1.79 -1.58
CA ALA A 61 24.34 -0.45 -1.93
C ALA A 61 25.85 -0.22 -1.68
N GLU A 62 26.42 -0.86 -0.65
CA GLU A 62 27.87 -0.84 -0.41
C GLU A 62 28.65 -1.65 -1.46
N MET A 63 28.04 -2.69 -2.02
CA MET A 63 28.66 -3.54 -3.04
C MET A 63 28.58 -2.94 -4.45
N ASP A 64 27.48 -2.27 -4.77
CA ASP A 64 27.23 -1.72 -6.09
C ASP A 64 26.39 -0.42 -5.98
N ALA A 65 26.92 0.66 -6.55
CA ALA A 65 26.27 1.97 -6.53
C ALA A 65 24.90 1.99 -7.22
N THR A 66 24.64 1.05 -8.14
CA THR A 66 23.32 0.91 -8.80
C THR A 66 22.20 0.57 -7.84
N ALA A 67 22.50 -0.02 -6.66
CA ALA A 67 21.51 -0.33 -5.64
C ALA A 67 21.22 0.83 -4.67
N ILE A 68 21.98 1.94 -4.73
CA ILE A 68 21.82 3.10 -3.83
C ILE A 68 20.40 3.70 -3.91
N PRO A 69 19.84 4.02 -5.10
CA PRO A 69 18.52 4.64 -5.17
C PRO A 69 17.42 3.76 -4.56
N MET A 70 17.46 2.45 -4.85
CA MET A 70 16.56 1.48 -4.24
C MET A 70 16.73 1.44 -2.71
N ALA A 71 17.95 1.36 -2.21
CA ALA A 71 18.20 1.30 -0.77
C ALA A 71 17.72 2.56 -0.02
N GLN A 72 17.81 3.74 -0.66
CA GLN A 72 17.30 4.99 -0.10
C GLN A 72 15.77 5.00 -0.07
N MET A 73 15.12 4.84 -1.23
CA MET A 73 13.67 4.94 -1.36
C MET A 73 12.93 3.87 -0.53
N TYR A 74 13.31 2.60 -0.68
CA TYR A 74 12.63 1.51 0.02
C TYR A 74 13.10 1.35 1.47
N GLY A 75 14.30 1.85 1.82
CA GLY A 75 14.73 1.93 3.21
C GLY A 75 13.85 2.88 4.04
N GLU A 76 13.34 3.94 3.43
CA GLU A 76 12.36 4.83 4.04
C GLU A 76 10.98 4.18 4.14
N ALA A 77 10.54 3.47 3.10
CA ALA A 77 9.28 2.71 3.11
C ALA A 77 9.23 1.67 4.23
N VAL A 78 10.32 0.91 4.41
CA VAL A 78 10.44 -0.08 5.49
C VAL A 78 10.30 0.57 6.88
N ARG A 79 10.82 1.78 7.08
CA ARG A 79 10.65 2.51 8.36
C ARG A 79 9.20 2.97 8.56
N CYS A 80 8.50 3.31 7.49
CA CYS A 80 7.10 3.69 7.54
C CYS A 80 6.20 2.53 7.99
N GLU A 81 6.57 1.27 7.71
CA GLU A 81 5.79 0.10 8.17
C GLU A 81 5.65 0.01 9.69
N ALA A 82 6.66 0.45 10.45
CA ALA A 82 6.57 0.48 11.91
C ALA A 82 5.50 1.48 12.39
N VAL A 83 5.47 2.67 11.77
CA VAL A 83 4.47 3.71 12.07
C VAL A 83 3.09 3.25 11.64
N ARG A 84 2.99 2.69 10.42
CA ARG A 84 1.76 2.15 9.86
C ARG A 84 1.15 1.10 10.77
N ARG A 85 1.94 0.15 11.27
CA ARG A 85 1.49 -0.83 12.27
C ARG A 85 0.92 -0.17 13.52
N GLU A 86 1.65 0.80 14.09
CA GLU A 86 1.20 1.52 15.29
C GLU A 86 -0.09 2.34 15.04
N VAL A 87 -0.30 2.87 13.83
CA VAL A 87 -1.55 3.54 13.45
C VAL A 87 -2.72 2.56 13.47
N PHE A 88 -2.57 1.39 12.85
CA PHE A 88 -3.65 0.41 12.80
C PHE A 88 -3.90 -0.28 14.15
N GLU A 89 -2.90 -0.37 15.02
CA GLU A 89 -3.06 -0.78 16.42
C GLU A 89 -3.65 0.32 17.31
N GLY A 90 -3.90 1.53 16.79
CA GLY A 90 -4.47 2.65 17.54
C GLY A 90 -3.51 3.29 18.54
N ARG A 91 -2.19 3.16 18.32
CA ARG A 91 -1.13 3.72 19.18
C ARG A 91 -0.58 5.05 18.67
N LYS A 92 -0.70 5.34 17.37
CA LYS A 92 -0.26 6.60 16.75
C LYS A 92 -1.28 7.12 15.75
N SER A 93 -1.19 8.40 15.44
CA SER A 93 -1.90 9.02 14.33
C SER A 93 -1.03 9.02 13.05
N PRO A 94 -1.62 8.84 11.86
CA PRO A 94 -0.91 9.02 10.59
C PRO A 94 -0.58 10.50 10.37
N MET A 95 0.34 10.76 9.44
CA MET A 95 0.51 12.13 8.93
C MET A 95 -0.64 12.49 7.99
N ILE A 96 -0.94 13.78 7.92
CA ILE A 96 -1.97 14.35 7.04
C ILE A 96 -1.34 15.53 6.31
N LEU A 97 -1.71 15.73 5.04
CA LEU A 97 -1.24 16.87 4.25
C LEU A 97 -2.10 18.09 4.54
N GLY A 98 -1.54 19.07 5.26
CA GLY A 98 -2.29 20.24 5.74
C GLY A 98 -3.11 19.93 6.99
N GLU A 99 -4.08 20.79 7.29
CA GLU A 99 -4.97 20.58 8.45
C GLU A 99 -5.96 19.43 8.17
N PRO A 100 -6.25 18.58 9.17
CA PRO A 100 -7.27 17.55 9.02
C PRO A 100 -8.67 18.16 8.91
N ASP A 101 -9.45 17.64 7.95
CA ASP A 101 -10.89 17.84 7.96
C ASP A 101 -11.49 17.11 9.19
N GLN A 102 -12.61 17.62 9.69
CA GLN A 102 -13.25 17.08 10.89
C GLN A 102 -13.52 15.58 10.79
N TRP A 103 -14.07 15.13 9.65
CA TRP A 103 -14.38 13.72 9.42
C TRP A 103 -13.13 12.83 9.49
N LEU A 104 -11.98 13.29 8.98
CA LEU A 104 -10.73 12.56 9.02
C LEU A 104 -10.19 12.48 10.46
N ALA A 105 -10.34 13.56 11.23
CA ALA A 105 -9.99 13.56 12.65
C ALA A 105 -10.86 12.55 13.44
N LEU A 106 -12.16 12.46 13.14
CA LEU A 106 -13.05 11.46 13.73
C LEU A 106 -12.62 10.04 13.36
N LEU A 107 -12.25 9.79 12.09
CA LEU A 107 -11.78 8.49 11.64
C LEU A 107 -10.48 8.09 12.36
N ILE A 108 -9.51 9.01 12.51
CA ILE A 108 -8.27 8.74 13.22
C ILE A 108 -8.54 8.48 14.70
N GLU A 109 -9.38 9.28 15.34
CA GLU A 109 -9.78 9.05 16.75
C GLU A 109 -10.48 7.71 16.91
N SER A 110 -11.30 7.28 15.94
CA SER A 110 -11.93 5.94 15.96
C SER A 110 -10.88 4.83 16.09
N ARG A 111 -9.75 4.95 15.38
CA ARG A 111 -8.63 3.99 15.46
C ARG A 111 -7.96 4.02 16.81
N LEU A 112 -7.67 5.21 17.33
CA LEU A 112 -7.06 5.38 18.65
C LEU A 112 -7.94 4.79 19.76
N ARG A 113 -9.26 4.95 19.67
CA ARG A 113 -10.25 4.38 20.59
C ARG A 113 -10.30 2.86 20.48
N ALA A 114 -10.32 2.32 19.26
CA ALA A 114 -10.25 0.89 19.03
C ALA A 114 -8.99 0.26 19.66
N GLY A 115 -7.83 0.92 19.54
CA GLY A 115 -6.57 0.49 20.16
C GLY A 115 -6.59 0.48 21.70
N ARG A 116 -7.50 1.23 22.33
CA ARG A 116 -7.73 1.24 23.79
C ARG A 116 -8.77 0.22 24.24
N GLY A 117 -9.38 -0.53 23.32
CA GLY A 117 -10.48 -1.44 23.60
C GLY A 117 -11.85 -0.76 23.73
N GLU A 118 -11.96 0.52 23.34
CA GLU A 118 -13.20 1.30 23.38
C GLU A 118 -14.01 1.09 22.09
N ALA A 119 -14.41 -0.15 21.83
CA ALA A 119 -14.97 -0.59 20.54
C ALA A 119 -16.26 0.14 20.14
N ALA A 120 -17.17 0.39 21.09
CA ALA A 120 -18.43 1.09 20.81
C ALA A 120 -18.20 2.55 20.40
N GLN A 121 -17.32 3.27 21.10
CA GLN A 121 -16.96 4.64 20.76
C GLN A 121 -16.19 4.72 19.43
N ALA A 122 -15.31 3.74 19.18
CA ALA A 122 -14.63 3.64 17.89
C ALA A 122 -15.64 3.51 16.75
N GLU A 123 -16.63 2.64 16.91
CA GLU A 123 -17.65 2.40 15.88
C GLU A 123 -18.53 3.65 15.64
N GLU A 124 -18.97 4.32 16.70
CA GLU A 124 -19.73 5.58 16.59
C GLU A 124 -18.95 6.66 15.84
N LEU A 125 -17.67 6.86 16.19
CA LEU A 125 -16.82 7.85 15.55
C LEU A 125 -16.54 7.50 14.08
N ARG A 126 -16.38 6.22 13.76
CA ARG A 126 -16.16 5.74 12.40
C ARG A 126 -17.40 5.95 11.53
N GLY A 127 -18.59 5.62 12.03
CA GLY A 127 -19.85 5.87 11.35
C GLY A 127 -20.02 7.35 11.03
N ARG A 128 -19.85 8.22 12.03
CA ARG A 128 -19.91 9.68 11.84
C ARG A 128 -18.86 10.20 10.86
N ALA A 129 -17.64 9.69 10.92
CA ALA A 129 -16.60 10.05 9.97
C ALA A 129 -17.01 9.74 8.53
N PHE A 130 -17.66 8.61 8.27
CA PHE A 130 -18.12 8.26 6.94
C PHE A 130 -19.36 9.04 6.49
N GLU A 131 -20.27 9.38 7.40
CA GLU A 131 -21.38 10.29 7.10
C GLU A 131 -20.91 11.72 6.76
N GLU A 132 -19.85 12.20 7.42
CA GLU A 132 -19.27 13.54 7.21
C GLU A 132 -18.24 13.59 6.06
N ALA A 133 -17.79 12.44 5.54
CA ALA A 133 -16.76 12.38 4.51
C ALA A 133 -17.30 12.89 3.15
N PRO A 134 -16.52 13.73 2.42
CA PRO A 134 -16.91 14.16 1.09
C PRO A 134 -16.90 13.00 0.10
N VAL A 135 -17.96 12.88 -0.70
CA VAL A 135 -18.02 11.91 -1.80
C VAL A 135 -17.04 12.33 -2.90
N SER A 136 -16.22 11.39 -3.33
CA SER A 136 -15.28 11.57 -4.46
C SER A 136 -15.73 10.69 -5.60
N PHE A 137 -16.22 11.30 -6.69
CA PHE A 137 -16.55 10.62 -7.94
C PHE A 137 -15.39 10.77 -8.94
N GLY A 138 -15.37 9.96 -9.99
CA GLY A 138 -14.29 10.01 -10.96
C GLY A 138 -14.23 8.79 -11.86
N GLN A 139 -13.03 8.39 -12.24
CA GLN A 139 -12.79 7.20 -13.06
C GLN A 139 -11.61 6.38 -12.53
N ILE A 140 -11.70 5.07 -12.67
CA ILE A 140 -10.63 4.11 -12.43
C ILE A 140 -10.38 3.30 -13.70
N ASP A 141 -9.19 3.42 -14.27
CA ASP A 141 -8.81 2.82 -15.57
C ASP A 141 -9.86 3.09 -16.68
N GLY A 142 -10.40 4.30 -16.70
CA GLY A 142 -11.43 4.76 -17.65
C GLY A 142 -12.87 4.33 -17.32
N GLN A 143 -13.08 3.55 -16.24
CA GLN A 143 -14.41 3.18 -15.77
C GLN A 143 -14.92 4.20 -14.74
N PRO A 144 -16.10 4.81 -14.94
CA PRO A 144 -16.63 5.80 -14.00
C PRO A 144 -17.07 5.17 -12.67
N PHE A 145 -16.96 5.94 -11.60
CA PHE A 145 -17.54 5.65 -10.29
C PHE A 145 -18.14 6.91 -9.65
N GLU A 146 -19.17 6.71 -8.84
CA GLU A 146 -19.84 7.75 -8.04
C GLU A 146 -19.17 7.95 -6.67
N TRP A 147 -18.54 6.91 -6.14
CA TRP A 147 -17.74 6.98 -4.91
C TRP A 147 -16.55 6.02 -4.95
N ILE A 148 -15.50 6.34 -4.18
CA ILE A 148 -14.33 5.47 -4.00
C ILE A 148 -13.92 5.41 -2.53
N ALA A 149 -13.55 4.21 -2.09
CA ALA A 149 -13.01 3.95 -0.76
C ALA A 149 -11.98 2.81 -0.82
N ASP A 150 -11.16 2.67 0.20
CA ASP A 150 -10.53 1.39 0.51
C ASP A 150 -11.60 0.44 1.07
N ALA A 151 -11.60 -0.81 0.62
CA ALA A 151 -12.55 -1.83 1.08
C ALA A 151 -12.31 -2.20 2.57
N ASP A 152 -11.15 -1.88 3.14
CA ASP A 152 -10.94 -1.95 4.58
C ASP A 152 -11.66 -0.82 5.31
N SER A 153 -12.65 -1.20 6.11
CA SER A 153 -13.54 -0.28 6.81
C SER A 153 -12.82 0.56 7.88
N ARG A 154 -11.54 0.29 8.18
CA ARG A 154 -10.69 1.13 9.04
C ARG A 154 -10.19 2.39 8.32
N LEU A 155 -10.29 2.45 6.99
CA LEU A 155 -9.80 3.54 6.13
C LEU A 155 -10.94 4.29 5.43
N GLY A 156 -11.84 3.58 4.74
CA GLY A 156 -12.88 4.23 3.93
C GLY A 156 -12.27 5.11 2.82
N PRO A 157 -12.73 6.37 2.60
CA PRO A 157 -12.29 7.22 1.49
C PRO A 157 -10.89 7.85 1.70
N VAL A 158 -9.93 7.02 2.11
CA VAL A 158 -8.54 7.39 2.40
C VAL A 158 -7.59 6.43 1.68
N LEU A 159 -6.63 6.99 0.96
CA LEU A 159 -5.47 6.29 0.41
C LEU A 159 -4.30 6.35 1.40
N GLU A 160 -3.70 5.20 1.70
CA GLU A 160 -2.39 5.15 2.37
C GLU A 160 -1.26 5.51 1.40
N ALA A 161 -0.36 6.40 1.79
CA ALA A 161 0.81 6.76 0.99
C ALA A 161 2.06 6.95 1.85
N MET A 162 3.21 6.55 1.35
CA MET A 162 4.52 6.85 1.92
C MET A 162 5.20 7.92 1.05
N ILE A 163 5.37 9.11 1.60
CA ILE A 163 5.86 10.30 0.89
C ILE A 163 7.04 10.85 1.69
N ASN A 164 8.21 11.00 1.04
CA ASN A 164 9.43 11.53 1.66
C ASN A 164 9.74 10.89 3.04
N GLY A 165 9.64 9.56 3.11
CA GLY A 165 9.90 8.77 4.30
C GLY A 165 8.95 8.96 5.47
N ARG A 166 7.73 9.44 5.20
CA ARG A 166 6.65 9.55 6.18
C ARG A 166 5.40 8.83 5.69
N TYR A 167 4.66 8.26 6.63
CA TYR A 167 3.41 7.55 6.38
C TYR A 167 2.21 8.48 6.52
N TYR A 168 1.42 8.59 5.45
CA TYR A 168 0.28 9.49 5.31
C TYR A 168 -1.03 8.73 5.11
N TRP A 169 -2.10 9.34 5.61
CA TRP A 169 -3.47 9.11 5.17
C TRP A 169 -3.89 10.29 4.30
N VAL A 170 -4.15 10.01 3.03
CA VAL A 170 -4.51 11.00 2.02
C VAL A 170 -5.97 10.76 1.61
N PRO A 171 -6.90 11.65 1.96
CA PRO A 171 -8.27 11.55 1.45
C PRO A 171 -8.34 11.57 -0.08
N PHE A 172 -9.19 10.72 -0.67
CA PHE A 172 -9.42 10.77 -2.12
C PHE A 172 -9.91 12.14 -2.59
N ALA A 173 -10.71 12.84 -1.77
CA ALA A 173 -11.20 14.18 -2.06
C ALA A 173 -10.10 15.26 -2.17
N ARG A 174 -8.86 14.96 -1.75
CA ARG A 174 -7.71 15.87 -1.89
C ARG A 174 -6.86 15.55 -3.12
N LEU A 175 -7.13 14.46 -3.81
CA LEU A 175 -6.41 14.01 -5.00
C LEU A 175 -7.18 14.44 -6.25
N SER A 176 -6.44 14.72 -7.32
CA SER A 176 -6.98 14.86 -8.68
C SER A 176 -6.63 13.65 -9.53
N THR A 177 -5.38 13.17 -9.42
CA THR A 177 -4.86 12.05 -10.20
C THR A 177 -4.02 11.13 -9.32
N ILE A 178 -4.18 9.83 -9.50
CA ILE A 178 -3.32 8.78 -8.94
C ILE A 178 -2.86 7.93 -10.12
N ALA A 179 -1.60 8.07 -10.51
CA ALA A 179 -0.98 7.19 -11.51
C ALA A 179 -0.14 6.15 -10.77
N ILE A 180 -0.40 4.87 -10.99
CA ILE A 180 0.29 3.76 -10.35
C ILE A 180 1.08 3.02 -11.43
N ASP A 181 2.34 2.68 -11.14
CA ASP A 181 3.17 1.87 -12.04
C ASP A 181 2.72 0.41 -12.04
N ALA A 182 2.92 -0.32 -13.14
CA ALA A 182 2.68 -1.76 -13.17
C ALA A 182 3.71 -2.51 -12.29
N PRO A 183 3.33 -3.60 -11.59
CA PRO A 183 4.27 -4.35 -10.76
C PRO A 183 5.32 -5.06 -11.62
N GLU A 184 6.59 -4.84 -11.31
CA GLU A 184 7.74 -5.44 -12.02
C GLU A 184 8.62 -6.28 -11.08
N ASP A 185 8.79 -5.81 -9.84
CA ASP A 185 9.69 -6.36 -8.84
C ASP A 185 8.94 -6.99 -7.66
N LEU A 186 9.59 -7.89 -6.92
CA LEU A 186 8.96 -8.56 -5.78
C LEU A 186 8.52 -7.58 -4.67
N ARG A 187 9.24 -6.48 -4.49
CA ARG A 187 8.90 -5.42 -3.53
C ARG A 187 7.61 -4.68 -3.87
N ASP A 188 7.16 -4.75 -5.12
CA ASP A 188 5.93 -4.11 -5.59
C ASP A 188 4.69 -4.80 -4.98
N LEU A 189 4.83 -6.09 -4.61
CA LEU A 189 3.86 -6.82 -3.78
C LEU A 189 3.84 -6.33 -2.31
N VAL A 190 4.62 -5.32 -1.97
CA VAL A 190 4.58 -4.63 -0.68
C VAL A 190 4.24 -3.15 -0.85
N TRP A 191 4.87 -2.47 -1.81
CA TRP A 191 4.65 -1.07 -2.11
C TRP A 191 4.69 -0.79 -3.61
N MET A 192 3.62 -0.22 -4.19
CA MET A 192 3.63 0.26 -5.57
C MET A 192 4.17 1.69 -5.63
N PRO A 193 5.12 2.00 -6.54
CA PRO A 193 5.36 3.37 -6.96
C PRO A 193 4.12 4.01 -7.56
N ALA A 194 3.87 5.24 -7.17
CA ALA A 194 2.78 6.05 -7.70
C ALA A 194 3.17 7.53 -7.78
N HIS A 195 2.55 8.23 -8.71
CA HIS A 195 2.55 9.68 -8.79
C HIS A 195 1.18 10.20 -8.37
N LEU A 196 1.17 11.08 -7.37
CA LEU A 196 -0.04 11.65 -6.81
C LEU A 196 -0.10 13.13 -7.18
N GLU A 197 -1.19 13.53 -7.85
CA GLU A 197 -1.53 14.92 -8.08
C GLU A 197 -2.66 15.31 -7.13
N PHE A 198 -2.53 16.48 -6.52
CA PHE A 198 -3.47 17.00 -5.55
C PHE A 198 -4.40 18.03 -6.19
N ALA A 199 -5.63 18.12 -5.71
CA ALA A 199 -6.64 19.06 -6.22
C ALA A 199 -6.22 20.55 -6.10
N ASN A 200 -5.21 20.86 -5.29
CA ASN A 200 -4.64 22.21 -5.17
C ASN A 200 -3.51 22.50 -6.17
N GLY A 201 -3.21 21.58 -7.09
CA GLY A 201 -2.22 21.70 -8.15
C GLY A 201 -0.79 21.29 -7.77
N GLY A 202 -0.56 20.81 -6.54
CA GLY A 202 0.72 20.18 -6.17
C GLY A 202 0.77 18.73 -6.60
N ASP A 203 1.97 18.16 -6.70
CA ASP A 203 2.18 16.75 -7.01
C ASP A 203 3.35 16.14 -6.22
N THR A 204 3.40 14.81 -6.13
CA THR A 204 4.51 14.11 -5.47
C THR A 204 4.63 12.65 -5.92
N LEU A 205 5.84 12.11 -5.85
CA LEU A 205 6.06 10.67 -5.93
C LEU A 205 5.79 10.03 -4.56
N ALA A 206 5.11 8.90 -4.57
CA ALA A 206 4.72 8.16 -3.39
C ALA A 206 4.95 6.66 -3.58
N LEU A 207 4.96 5.94 -2.45
CA LEU A 207 4.81 4.50 -2.40
C LEU A 207 3.47 4.16 -1.73
N ILE A 208 2.60 3.44 -2.42
CA ILE A 208 1.30 2.96 -1.89
C ILE A 208 1.49 1.56 -1.33
N PRO A 209 1.20 1.29 -0.04
CA PRO A 209 1.27 -0.07 0.50
C PRO A 209 0.23 -0.96 -0.18
N THR A 210 0.66 -2.04 -0.83
CA THR A 210 -0.20 -2.89 -1.69
C THR A 210 -0.88 -4.03 -0.95
N ARG A 211 -0.50 -4.25 0.30
CA ARG A 211 -1.12 -5.23 1.19
C ARG A 211 -1.65 -4.57 2.44
N TYR A 212 -2.70 -5.11 3.03
CA TYR A 212 -3.20 -4.66 4.32
C TYR A 212 -2.21 -4.92 5.49
N PRO A 213 -2.28 -4.14 6.59
CA PRO A 213 -1.37 -4.31 7.73
C PRO A 213 -1.53 -5.68 8.37
N GLY A 214 -0.41 -6.36 8.65
CA GLY A 214 -0.40 -7.70 9.26
C GLY A 214 -0.28 -8.84 8.24
N SER A 215 -0.44 -8.55 6.94
CA SER A 215 -0.30 -9.54 5.85
C SER A 215 1.06 -10.22 5.83
N GLU A 216 2.10 -9.51 6.27
CA GLU A 216 3.47 -10.02 6.34
C GLU A 216 3.66 -11.15 7.37
N SER A 217 2.74 -11.25 8.33
CA SER A 217 2.73 -12.26 9.39
C SER A 217 1.80 -13.43 9.12
N SER A 218 1.09 -13.44 7.98
CA SER A 218 0.17 -14.53 7.64
C SER A 218 0.92 -15.85 7.43
N GLY A 219 0.31 -16.95 7.89
CA GLY A 219 0.77 -18.30 7.57
C GLY A 219 0.45 -18.74 6.14
N ASP A 220 -0.49 -18.06 5.48
CA ASP A 220 -0.79 -18.26 4.06
C ASP A 220 0.15 -17.39 3.22
N GLY A 221 1.06 -18.04 2.48
CA GLY A 221 2.02 -17.36 1.64
C GLY A 221 1.39 -16.53 0.51
N LEU A 222 0.16 -16.86 0.07
CA LEU A 222 -0.56 -16.07 -0.93
C LEU A 222 -1.02 -14.71 -0.38
N VAL A 223 -1.38 -14.66 0.90
CA VAL A 223 -1.68 -13.40 1.62
C VAL A 223 -0.41 -12.56 1.73
N ALA A 224 0.70 -13.17 2.16
CA ALA A 224 1.98 -12.49 2.22
C ALA A 224 2.47 -11.99 0.85
N LEU A 225 2.15 -12.69 -0.23
CA LEU A 225 2.55 -12.33 -1.60
C LEU A 225 1.53 -11.42 -2.33
N ALA A 226 0.53 -10.86 -1.65
CA ALA A 226 -0.50 -10.03 -2.29
C ALA A 226 -1.25 -10.74 -3.44
N ARG A 227 -1.39 -12.07 -3.39
CA ARG A 227 -2.11 -12.86 -4.41
C ARG A 227 -3.51 -13.29 -3.97
N LYS A 228 -3.90 -12.89 -2.77
CA LYS A 228 -5.15 -13.23 -2.11
C LYS A 228 -5.53 -12.08 -1.20
N THR A 229 -6.82 -11.86 -1.01
CA THR A 229 -7.35 -10.99 0.04
C THR A 229 -8.30 -11.81 0.90
N GLU A 230 -8.14 -11.68 2.21
CA GLU A 230 -9.00 -12.29 3.22
C GLU A 230 -9.64 -11.20 4.06
N TRP A 231 -10.90 -11.39 4.41
CA TRP A 231 -11.68 -10.42 5.17
C TRP A 231 -12.03 -10.99 6.54
N THR A 232 -11.85 -10.18 7.57
CA THR A 232 -12.33 -10.46 8.92
C THR A 232 -13.30 -9.36 9.32
N GLU A 233 -14.53 -9.75 9.65
CA GLU A 233 -15.51 -8.82 10.23
C GLU A 233 -15.09 -8.49 11.67
N PHE A 234 -14.97 -7.19 11.99
CA PHE A 234 -14.60 -6.72 13.33
C PHE A 234 -15.71 -5.93 14.02
N ALA A 235 -16.69 -5.46 13.27
CA ALA A 235 -17.96 -4.89 13.72
C ALA A 235 -19.03 -5.18 12.66
N GLU A 236 -20.30 -5.00 12.99
CA GLU A 236 -21.42 -5.29 12.08
C GLU A 236 -21.25 -4.54 10.74
N GLY A 237 -21.06 -5.29 9.65
CA GLY A 237 -20.85 -4.70 8.32
C GLY A 237 -19.50 -3.99 8.14
N ALA A 238 -18.53 -4.18 9.04
CA ALA A 238 -17.21 -3.58 9.00
C ALA A 238 -16.12 -4.64 8.94
N PHE A 239 -15.28 -4.56 7.90
CA PHE A 239 -14.29 -5.59 7.59
C PHE A 239 -12.89 -5.01 7.57
N SER A 240 -11.94 -5.78 8.09
CA SER A 240 -10.51 -5.52 7.93
C SER A 240 -9.89 -6.57 7.03
N GLY A 241 -9.05 -6.14 6.11
CA GLY A 241 -8.41 -7.01 5.14
C GLY A 241 -7.06 -7.56 5.61
N LEU A 242 -6.68 -8.71 5.07
CA LEU A 242 -5.32 -9.22 4.97
C LEU A 242 -5.04 -9.60 3.52
N GLY A 243 -3.81 -9.41 3.07
CA GLY A 243 -3.38 -9.68 1.71
C GLY A 243 -3.52 -8.47 0.81
N GLN A 244 -3.79 -8.65 -0.48
CA GLN A 244 -3.83 -7.56 -1.45
C GLN A 244 -4.88 -6.51 -1.08
N ARG A 245 -4.50 -5.23 -1.15
CA ARG A 245 -5.42 -4.11 -0.95
C ARG A 245 -6.44 -4.06 -2.08
N MET A 246 -7.69 -3.81 -1.71
CA MET A 246 -8.82 -3.65 -2.62
C MET A 246 -9.38 -2.24 -2.46
N LEU A 247 -9.61 -1.54 -3.57
CA LEU A 247 -10.41 -0.33 -3.59
C LEU A 247 -11.86 -0.71 -3.93
N ALA A 248 -12.83 -0.14 -3.24
CA ALA A 248 -14.24 -0.34 -3.49
C ALA A 248 -14.85 0.91 -4.13
N THR A 249 -15.77 0.68 -5.05
CA THR A 249 -16.61 1.69 -5.73
C THR A 249 -18.04 1.17 -5.85
N ASP A 250 -18.97 2.00 -6.31
CA ASP A 250 -20.32 1.56 -6.70
C ASP A 250 -20.31 0.51 -7.83
N ALA A 251 -19.28 0.52 -8.68
CA ALA A 251 -19.12 -0.42 -9.78
C ALA A 251 -18.47 -1.77 -9.36
N GLY A 252 -17.97 -1.87 -8.12
CA GLY A 252 -17.35 -3.08 -7.58
C GLY A 252 -15.96 -2.85 -6.98
N ASP A 253 -15.26 -3.96 -6.74
CA ASP A 253 -13.95 -4.00 -6.10
C ASP A 253 -12.81 -4.05 -7.14
N HIS A 254 -11.74 -3.31 -6.86
CA HIS A 254 -10.59 -3.12 -7.75
C HIS A 254 -9.29 -3.49 -7.01
N PRO A 255 -8.59 -4.57 -7.39
CA PRO A 255 -7.31 -4.95 -6.80
C PRO A 255 -6.24 -3.90 -7.10
N ILE A 256 -5.55 -3.40 -6.08
CA ILE A 256 -4.60 -2.27 -6.25
C ILE A 256 -3.45 -2.57 -7.23
N LEU A 257 -3.06 -3.84 -7.39
CA LEU A 257 -2.00 -4.23 -8.33
C LEU A 257 -2.46 -4.23 -9.79
N GLU A 258 -3.76 -4.14 -10.04
CA GLU A 258 -4.33 -4.05 -11.39
C GLU A 258 -4.58 -2.59 -11.79
N VAL A 259 -4.93 -1.74 -10.83
CA VAL A 259 -5.28 -0.32 -11.03
C VAL A 259 -4.11 0.52 -11.53
N ARG A 260 -4.22 1.16 -12.70
CA ARG A 260 -3.16 2.03 -13.27
C ARG A 260 -3.41 3.51 -13.10
N SER A 261 -4.66 3.95 -13.22
CA SER A 261 -5.03 5.36 -13.16
C SER A 261 -6.34 5.55 -12.41
N ILE A 262 -6.36 6.51 -11.49
CA ILE A 262 -7.57 7.02 -10.87
C ILE A 262 -7.59 8.53 -11.09
N THR A 263 -8.67 9.07 -11.64
CA THR A 263 -8.93 10.51 -11.71
C THR A 263 -10.14 10.85 -10.85
N ILE A 264 -10.08 11.98 -10.14
CA ILE A 264 -11.13 12.45 -9.23
C ILE A 264 -11.71 13.75 -9.79
N GLY A 265 -13.04 13.84 -9.85
CA GLY A 265 -13.75 15.02 -10.31
C GLY A 265 -13.92 15.12 -11.84
N GLU A 266 -13.33 14.20 -12.62
CA GLU A 266 -13.55 14.11 -14.07
C GLU A 266 -14.61 13.05 -14.41
N SER A 267 -15.69 13.45 -15.07
CA SER A 267 -16.65 12.49 -15.65
C SER A 267 -16.26 12.14 -17.09
N ALA A 268 -16.66 10.96 -17.57
CA ALA A 268 -16.35 10.49 -18.93
C ALA A 268 -16.77 11.50 -20.02
N ALA A 269 -17.78 12.33 -19.76
CA ALA A 269 -18.24 13.36 -20.69
C ALA A 269 -17.27 14.55 -20.83
N ALA A 270 -16.38 14.79 -19.86
CA ALA A 270 -15.41 15.89 -19.92
C ALA A 270 -14.15 15.53 -20.72
N ALA A 271 -13.72 14.26 -20.66
CA ALA A 271 -12.55 13.77 -21.41
C ALA A 271 -12.81 13.75 -22.93
N ASP A 272 -14.01 13.34 -23.36
CA ASP A 272 -14.42 13.36 -24.77
C ASP A 272 -14.51 14.80 -25.34
N ALA A 273 -14.86 15.78 -24.50
CA ALA A 273 -14.93 17.18 -24.89
C ALA A 273 -13.53 17.82 -25.06
N ALA A 274 -12.55 17.41 -24.26
CA ALA A 274 -11.15 17.86 -24.39
C ALA A 274 -10.48 17.26 -25.65
N GLY A 275 -10.71 15.97 -25.92
CA GLY A 275 -10.18 15.31 -27.13
C GLY A 275 -10.77 15.82 -28.45
N ALA A 276 -11.99 16.37 -28.44
CA ALA A 276 -12.62 16.96 -29.61
C ALA A 276 -12.25 18.44 -29.85
N ALA A 277 -11.67 19.13 -28.86
CA ALA A 277 -11.22 20.52 -28.99
C ALA A 277 -9.78 20.64 -29.55
N ASP A 278 -9.00 19.57 -29.45
CA ASP A 278 -7.62 19.47 -29.96
C ASP A 278 -7.51 18.71 -31.30
N ALA A 279 -8.63 18.40 -31.96
CA ALA A 279 -8.72 17.75 -33.28
C ALA A 279 -9.29 18.70 -34.35
#